data_AF-A0A958EW36-F1
#
_entry.id   AF-A0A958EW36-F1
#
_cell.length_a   1.000
_cell.length_b   1.000
_cell.length_c   1.000
_cell.angle_alpha   90.00
_cell.angle_beta   90.00
_cell.angle_gamma   90.00
#
_symmetry.space_group_name_H-M   'P 1'
#
loop_
_entity.id
_entity.type
_entity.pdbx_description
1 polymer ?
#
loop_
_entity_poly.entity_id
_entity_poly.type
_entity_poly.pdbx_seq_one_letter_code
_entity_poly.pdbx_strand_id
1 'polypeptide(L)'
;MLYKRVLTTVFMTILLSSTLFAQNFDVSKVEKKAKEKYLKDSSKKEYRYQDNTFIGDEEYIDGNVVVVKGNLTLRGQINGDILVVNGDIRLKNDARVDGNVTAVDGRIYQDRNTKINGNQIETHARNLFPKDDWDYDYDSDYDYDYDYNDDEWDWSWSKRFYGSYSTLPIKDVDDAFVLRYNRVQGLFIGPGIPKWIGGKYNYFTLHGFAGYGFMEKKWRYQLGLDRWLFDQRTYRFEIGAKIYDLTDSRDDWLLSMTENSLASFFLKDDYHDFYRRTGYEVHASQNFTIFLKGTIAYRNDEYQSVARHAQWSLFNGDDRFRENPAIEEGKMRSLYGEIYFDTRDNIQLPRKGWYGLLAIESSNKKHLKSDFSFNQYSLEIRRYQTFGFRERLDIRLKAGSAEGTLPVQKIYQMGGPSTLRGFNYKSLAGDRMLLANFEYNLNPRIFSTDLLFLDELNYILFYDIGNAWFSNPLQDNKWYEGFDNVKFNTLKSDIGMAITFDDGKYRISMAKRLDSGLHPLSFSLRIVKPF
;
A
#
# COMPACT_ATOMS: atom_id res chain seq x y z
N MET A 1 -4.76 32.56 -11.18
CA MET A 1 -6.20 32.55 -10.82
C MET A 1 -6.94 31.35 -11.43
N LEU A 2 -6.59 30.91 -12.65
CA LEU A 2 -7.13 29.70 -13.30
C LEU A 2 -6.86 28.39 -12.52
N TYR A 3 -5.64 28.22 -12.00
CA TYR A 3 -5.21 27.02 -11.25
C TYR A 3 -6.09 26.73 -10.01
N LYS A 4 -6.53 27.79 -9.30
CA LYS A 4 -7.47 27.66 -8.17
C LYS A 4 -8.86 27.20 -8.64
N ARG A 5 -9.35 27.67 -9.78
CA ARG A 5 -10.69 27.30 -10.30
C ARG A 5 -10.75 25.83 -10.72
N VAL A 6 -9.73 25.30 -11.40
CA VAL A 6 -9.69 23.89 -11.83
C VAL A 6 -9.64 22.93 -10.65
N LEU A 7 -8.78 23.18 -9.66
CA LEU A 7 -8.73 22.40 -8.41
C LEU A 7 -10.07 22.45 -7.67
N THR A 8 -10.74 23.60 -7.64
CA THR A 8 -12.04 23.76 -6.97
C THR A 8 -13.13 22.98 -7.71
N THR A 9 -13.14 22.96 -9.04
CA THR A 9 -14.14 22.23 -9.84
C THR A 9 -13.96 20.71 -9.75
N VAL A 10 -12.74 20.20 -9.84
CA VAL A 10 -12.46 18.77 -9.66
C VAL A 10 -12.80 18.33 -8.23
N PHE A 11 -12.45 19.15 -7.23
CA PHE A 11 -12.78 18.90 -5.84
C PHE A 11 -14.28 18.91 -5.56
N MET A 12 -15.04 19.87 -6.13
CA MET A 12 -16.51 19.91 -6.01
C MET A 12 -17.17 18.72 -6.69
N THR A 13 -16.66 18.25 -7.82
CA THR A 13 -17.25 17.09 -8.54
C THR A 13 -17.03 15.80 -7.74
N ILE A 14 -15.85 15.65 -7.11
CA ILE A 14 -15.54 14.53 -6.21
C ILE A 14 -16.37 14.61 -4.93
N LEU A 15 -16.51 15.81 -4.34
CA LEU A 15 -17.38 16.04 -3.18
C LEU A 15 -18.84 15.70 -3.50
N LEU A 16 -19.42 16.25 -4.57
CA LEU A 16 -20.81 15.96 -4.97
C LEU A 16 -21.04 14.47 -5.17
N SER A 17 -20.06 13.75 -5.75
CA SER A 17 -20.16 12.30 -5.86
C SER A 17 -20.14 11.60 -4.48
N SER A 18 -19.29 12.00 -3.54
CA SER A 18 -19.26 11.41 -2.19
C SER A 18 -20.49 11.76 -1.35
N THR A 19 -21.09 12.95 -1.57
CA THR A 19 -22.32 13.38 -0.87
C THR A 19 -23.55 12.55 -1.23
N LEU A 20 -23.60 12.00 -2.45
CA LEU A 20 -24.70 11.17 -2.93
C LEU A 20 -24.66 9.74 -2.36
N PHE A 21 -23.54 9.32 -1.78
CA PHE A 21 -23.34 7.96 -1.22
C PHE A 21 -23.51 7.87 0.31
N ALA A 22 -23.74 8.97 1.02
CA ALA A 22 -24.02 8.94 2.46
C ALA A 22 -25.50 8.60 2.73
N GLN A 23 -25.93 7.40 2.34
CA GLN A 23 -27.21 6.84 2.80
C GLN A 23 -27.03 6.15 4.16
N ASN A 24 -27.86 6.55 5.11
CA ASN A 24 -27.88 6.03 6.48
C ASN A 24 -28.11 4.52 6.51
N PHE A 25 -27.07 3.76 6.90
CA PHE A 25 -27.12 2.31 7.08
C PHE A 25 -27.88 1.94 8.36
N ASP A 26 -29.03 1.26 8.24
CA ASP A 26 -29.81 0.79 9.39
C ASP A 26 -29.19 -0.47 10.02
N VAL A 27 -28.28 -0.25 10.97
CA VAL A 27 -27.61 -1.31 11.74
C VAL A 27 -28.59 -2.26 12.42
N SER A 28 -29.81 -1.82 12.73
CA SER A 28 -30.85 -2.65 13.35
C SER A 28 -31.33 -3.78 12.41
N LYS A 29 -31.41 -3.48 11.11
CA LYS A 29 -31.81 -4.46 10.08
C LYS A 29 -30.74 -5.53 9.86
N VAL A 30 -29.48 -5.11 9.85
CA VAL A 30 -28.31 -6.00 9.73
C VAL A 30 -28.19 -6.91 10.94
N GLU A 31 -28.30 -6.36 12.14
CA GLU A 31 -28.29 -7.14 13.37
C GLU A 31 -29.36 -8.24 13.34
N LYS A 32 -30.60 -7.88 12.98
CA LYS A 32 -31.71 -8.84 12.91
C LYS A 32 -31.40 -9.99 11.94
N LYS A 33 -30.92 -9.69 10.74
CA LYS A 33 -30.60 -10.73 9.75
C LYS A 33 -29.38 -11.56 10.13
N ALA A 34 -28.38 -10.95 10.76
CA ALA A 34 -27.22 -11.66 11.27
C ALA A 34 -27.62 -12.66 12.37
N LYS A 35 -28.53 -12.27 13.27
CA LYS A 35 -29.08 -13.16 14.30
C LYS A 35 -29.82 -14.35 13.68
N GLU A 36 -30.72 -14.10 12.73
CA GLU A 36 -31.49 -15.13 12.02
C GLU A 36 -30.59 -16.17 11.33
N LYS A 37 -29.44 -15.74 10.79
CA LYS A 37 -28.55 -16.59 9.98
C LYS A 37 -27.49 -17.32 10.80
N TYR A 38 -26.96 -16.69 11.85
CA TYR A 38 -25.73 -17.16 12.51
C TYR A 38 -25.90 -17.60 13.97
N LEU A 39 -27.01 -17.27 14.63
CA LEU A 39 -27.33 -17.85 15.94
C LEU A 39 -28.13 -19.15 15.71
N LYS A 40 -27.44 -20.29 15.80
CA LYS A 40 -28.03 -21.61 15.51
C LYS A 40 -28.97 -22.10 16.59
N ASP A 41 -28.69 -21.74 17.84
CA ASP A 41 -29.50 -22.12 19.00
C ASP A 41 -30.23 -20.88 19.54
N SER A 42 -31.34 -20.53 18.90
CA SER A 42 -32.21 -19.42 19.31
C SER A 42 -32.95 -19.67 20.63
N SER A 43 -32.82 -20.87 21.23
CA SER A 43 -33.44 -21.20 22.51
C SER A 43 -32.59 -20.74 23.71
N LYS A 44 -31.30 -20.51 23.50
CA LYS A 44 -30.39 -19.96 24.51
C LYS A 44 -30.64 -18.47 24.76
N LYS A 45 -30.45 -18.05 26.01
CA LYS A 45 -30.57 -16.65 26.44
C LYS A 45 -29.59 -15.77 25.66
N GLU A 46 -30.06 -14.64 25.13
CA GLU A 46 -29.23 -13.66 24.43
C GLU A 46 -28.70 -12.59 25.41
N TYR A 47 -27.38 -12.38 25.42
CA TYR A 47 -26.70 -11.29 26.10
C TYR A 47 -26.26 -10.27 25.06
N ARG A 48 -26.98 -9.16 24.98
CA ARG A 48 -26.76 -8.12 23.97
C ARG A 48 -26.03 -6.91 24.54
N TYR A 49 -24.99 -6.47 23.83
CA TYR A 49 -24.17 -5.30 24.15
C TYR A 49 -24.10 -4.35 22.96
N GLN A 50 -24.03 -3.04 23.22
CA GLN A 50 -24.01 -1.99 22.20
C GLN A 50 -22.69 -1.22 22.11
N ASP A 51 -21.71 -1.60 22.94
CA ASP A 51 -20.40 -0.96 23.06
C ASP A 51 -19.32 -2.04 23.21
N ASN A 52 -18.05 -1.60 23.31
CA ASN A 52 -16.94 -2.51 23.56
C ASN A 52 -17.19 -3.34 24.82
N THR A 53 -17.16 -4.66 24.67
CA THR A 53 -17.50 -5.61 25.71
C THR A 53 -16.25 -6.42 26.07
N PHE A 54 -15.96 -6.51 27.36
CA PHE A 54 -14.89 -7.34 27.89
C PHE A 54 -15.50 -8.42 28.77
N ILE A 55 -15.19 -9.67 28.48
CA ILE A 55 -15.60 -10.82 29.31
C ILE A 55 -14.35 -11.37 29.99
N GLY A 56 -14.30 -11.23 31.30
CA GLY A 56 -13.15 -11.56 32.16
C GLY A 56 -12.88 -13.06 32.27
N ASP A 57 -11.70 -13.41 32.76
CA ASP A 57 -11.20 -14.77 32.97
C ASP A 57 -12.04 -15.62 33.96
N GLU A 58 -12.69 -14.99 34.94
CA GLU A 58 -13.59 -15.67 35.89
C GLU A 58 -15.05 -15.71 35.41
N GLU A 59 -15.36 -15.09 34.26
CA GLU A 59 -16.73 -14.97 33.78
C GLU A 59 -17.16 -16.17 32.94
N TYR A 60 -18.33 -16.71 33.28
CA TYR A 60 -19.01 -17.77 32.53
C TYR A 60 -20.37 -17.26 32.06
N ILE A 61 -20.60 -17.27 30.76
CA ILE A 61 -21.89 -16.90 30.15
C ILE A 61 -22.54 -18.15 29.56
N ASP A 62 -23.69 -18.53 30.11
CA ASP A 62 -24.56 -19.57 29.54
C ASP A 62 -25.61 -18.92 28.65
N GLY A 63 -25.28 -18.76 27.36
CA GLY A 63 -26.12 -18.08 26.38
C GLY A 63 -25.34 -17.51 25.19
N ASN A 64 -26.08 -17.00 24.21
CA ASN A 64 -25.52 -16.35 23.03
C ASN A 64 -25.06 -14.93 23.37
N VAL A 65 -23.92 -14.50 22.87
CA VAL A 65 -23.39 -13.15 23.08
C VAL A 65 -23.46 -12.37 21.78
N VAL A 66 -24.16 -11.23 21.79
CA VAL A 66 -24.30 -10.35 20.64
C VAL A 66 -23.73 -8.99 20.96
N VAL A 67 -22.73 -8.53 20.20
CA VAL A 67 -22.14 -7.19 20.34
C VAL A 67 -22.36 -6.40 19.05
N VAL A 68 -22.92 -5.20 19.15
CA VAL A 68 -23.28 -4.38 17.98
C VAL A 68 -22.58 -3.03 18.12
N LYS A 69 -21.88 -2.57 17.07
CA LYS A 69 -21.08 -1.32 17.06
C LYS A 69 -19.95 -1.29 18.12
N GLY A 70 -19.56 -2.45 18.63
CA GLY A 70 -18.54 -2.59 19.67
C GLY A 70 -17.67 -3.82 19.43
N ASN A 71 -16.45 -3.80 19.94
CA ASN A 71 -15.56 -4.95 19.89
C ASN A 71 -15.81 -5.88 21.08
N LEU A 72 -15.70 -7.18 20.88
CA LEU A 72 -15.67 -8.16 21.97
C LEU A 72 -14.22 -8.53 22.29
N THR A 73 -13.84 -8.50 23.56
CA THR A 73 -12.61 -9.13 24.06
C THR A 73 -12.98 -10.18 25.09
N LEU A 74 -12.67 -11.45 24.82
CA LEU A 74 -13.02 -12.58 25.66
C LEU A 74 -11.77 -13.21 26.27
N ARG A 75 -11.75 -13.37 27.59
CA ARG A 75 -10.83 -14.22 28.36
C ARG A 75 -11.55 -15.37 29.06
N GLY A 76 -12.83 -15.20 29.37
CA GLY A 76 -13.66 -16.19 30.05
C GLY A 76 -14.25 -17.27 29.15
N GLN A 77 -15.37 -17.83 29.60
CA GLN A 77 -16.02 -18.96 28.98
C GLN A 77 -17.44 -18.61 28.52
N ILE A 78 -17.79 -18.98 27.30
CA ILE A 78 -19.13 -18.80 26.73
C ILE A 78 -19.66 -20.15 26.29
N ASN A 79 -20.82 -20.54 26.79
CA ASN A 79 -21.60 -21.70 26.33
C ASN A 79 -22.73 -21.23 25.40
N GLY A 80 -22.38 -20.84 24.18
CA GLY A 80 -23.32 -20.30 23.20
C GLY A 80 -22.60 -19.67 22.00
N ASP A 81 -23.38 -19.23 21.02
CA ASP A 81 -22.86 -18.56 19.83
C ASP A 81 -22.46 -17.10 20.14
N ILE A 82 -21.39 -16.64 19.52
CA ILE A 82 -20.93 -15.25 19.54
C ILE A 82 -21.24 -14.62 18.19
N LEU A 83 -21.89 -13.46 18.20
CA LEU A 83 -22.13 -12.63 17.03
C LEU A 83 -21.69 -11.19 17.30
N VAL A 84 -20.76 -10.68 16.50
CA VAL A 84 -20.38 -9.26 16.54
C VAL A 84 -20.69 -8.60 15.20
N VAL A 85 -21.38 -7.45 15.24
CA VAL A 85 -21.77 -6.68 14.06
C VAL A 85 -21.10 -5.32 14.10
N ASN A 86 -20.37 -4.97 13.03
CA ASN A 86 -19.56 -3.76 12.92
C ASN A 86 -18.53 -3.62 14.06
N GLY A 87 -17.83 -4.71 14.37
CA GLY A 87 -16.83 -4.77 15.43
C GLY A 87 -15.97 -6.04 15.39
N ASP A 88 -14.81 -5.98 16.02
CA ASP A 88 -13.87 -7.11 16.07
C ASP A 88 -14.11 -8.01 17.29
N ILE A 89 -13.77 -9.29 17.15
CA ILE A 89 -13.72 -10.27 18.24
C ILE A 89 -12.25 -10.55 18.57
N ARG A 90 -11.87 -10.49 19.85
CA ARG A 90 -10.53 -10.81 20.34
C ARG A 90 -10.60 -11.88 21.42
N LEU A 91 -10.27 -13.10 21.05
CA LEU A 91 -10.20 -14.25 21.94
C LEU A 91 -8.78 -14.31 22.51
N LYS A 92 -8.67 -14.03 23.82
CA LYS A 92 -7.40 -14.01 24.56
C LYS A 92 -7.10 -15.38 25.16
N ASN A 93 -5.83 -15.61 25.53
CA ASN A 93 -5.42 -16.87 26.15
C ASN A 93 -6.43 -17.36 27.21
N ASP A 94 -6.73 -18.66 27.16
CA ASP A 94 -7.69 -19.37 28.03
C ASP A 94 -9.18 -19.14 27.74
N ALA A 95 -9.52 -18.29 26.76
CA ALA A 95 -10.89 -18.14 26.30
C ALA A 95 -11.45 -19.45 25.73
N ARG A 96 -12.67 -19.81 26.14
CA ARG A 96 -13.38 -21.00 25.66
C ARG A 96 -14.76 -20.65 25.15
N VAL A 97 -15.07 -21.06 23.92
CA VAL A 97 -16.37 -20.84 23.29
C VAL A 97 -16.94 -22.19 22.86
N ASP A 98 -18.05 -22.59 23.47
CA ASP A 98 -18.82 -23.78 23.10
C ASP A 98 -19.98 -23.40 22.18
N GLY A 99 -19.62 -22.90 20.99
CA GLY A 99 -20.53 -22.36 19.98
C GLY A 99 -19.77 -21.75 18.80
N ASN A 100 -20.51 -21.22 17.82
CA ASN A 100 -19.96 -20.52 16.67
C ASN A 100 -19.49 -19.11 17.05
N VAL A 101 -18.53 -18.57 16.32
CA VAL A 101 -18.00 -17.22 16.49
C VAL A 101 -18.12 -16.49 15.16
N THR A 102 -18.97 -15.48 15.09
CA THR A 102 -19.27 -14.76 13.85
C THR A 102 -18.99 -13.27 13.98
N ALA A 103 -18.22 -12.71 13.05
CA ALA A 103 -18.04 -11.27 12.88
C ALA A 103 -18.64 -10.82 11.53
N VAL A 104 -19.61 -9.90 11.58
CA VAL A 104 -20.22 -9.24 10.42
C VAL A 104 -19.60 -7.85 10.29
N ASP A 105 -18.95 -7.58 9.15
CA ASP A 105 -18.17 -6.35 8.92
C ASP A 105 -17.13 -6.09 10.03
N GLY A 106 -16.46 -7.16 10.46
CA GLY A 106 -15.43 -7.15 11.49
C GLY A 106 -14.52 -8.38 11.39
N ARG A 107 -13.49 -8.46 12.25
CA ARG A 107 -12.50 -9.56 12.24
C ARG A 107 -12.43 -10.33 13.55
N ILE A 108 -12.01 -11.59 13.49
CA ILE A 108 -11.77 -12.48 14.62
C ILE A 108 -10.25 -12.64 14.83
N TYR A 109 -9.78 -12.27 16.02
CA TYR A 109 -8.40 -12.42 16.46
C TYR A 109 -8.33 -13.46 17.56
N GLN A 110 -7.48 -14.48 17.38
CA GLN A 110 -7.40 -15.63 18.27
C GLN A 110 -5.97 -15.84 18.81
N ASP A 111 -5.80 -15.82 20.14
CA ASP A 111 -4.54 -16.18 20.80
C ASP A 111 -4.32 -17.71 20.83
N ARG A 112 -3.07 -18.17 20.99
CA ARG A 112 -2.65 -19.58 20.80
C ARG A 112 -3.37 -20.61 21.68
N ASN A 113 -3.80 -20.25 22.89
CA ASN A 113 -4.35 -21.19 23.88
C ASN A 113 -5.88 -21.15 24.00
N THR A 114 -6.57 -20.62 23.00
CA THR A 114 -8.03 -20.52 22.98
C THR A 114 -8.69 -21.78 22.44
N LYS A 115 -9.91 -22.09 22.90
CA LYS A 115 -10.68 -23.27 22.47
C LYS A 115 -12.05 -22.85 21.95
N ILE A 116 -12.32 -23.12 20.68
CA ILE A 116 -13.62 -22.86 20.03
C ILE A 116 -14.13 -24.20 19.49
N ASN A 117 -15.31 -24.63 19.95
CA ASN A 117 -15.90 -25.89 19.53
C ASN A 117 -16.80 -25.76 18.29
N GLY A 118 -17.21 -24.53 17.92
CA GLY A 118 -18.00 -24.24 16.72
C GLY A 118 -17.19 -23.63 15.56
N ASN A 119 -17.91 -23.14 14.55
CA ASN A 119 -17.31 -22.51 13.37
C ASN A 119 -16.91 -21.06 13.63
N GLN A 120 -15.85 -20.61 12.97
CA GLN A 120 -15.46 -19.20 12.92
C GLN A 120 -15.86 -18.61 11.56
N ILE A 121 -16.61 -17.52 11.57
CA ILE A 121 -17.23 -16.92 10.38
C ILE A 121 -16.94 -15.42 10.36
N GLU A 122 -16.17 -14.97 9.38
CA GLU A 122 -16.03 -13.55 9.04
C GLU A 122 -16.83 -13.30 7.76
N THR A 123 -17.74 -12.33 7.78
CA THR A 123 -18.67 -12.07 6.65
C THR A 123 -18.98 -10.58 6.53
N HIS A 124 -19.63 -10.20 5.44
CA HIS A 124 -20.12 -8.84 5.21
C HIS A 124 -21.63 -8.75 5.40
N ALA A 125 -22.15 -7.58 5.80
CA ALA A 125 -23.59 -7.39 5.96
C ALA A 125 -24.36 -7.65 4.65
N ARG A 126 -23.77 -7.41 3.47
CA ARG A 126 -24.41 -7.72 2.18
C ARG A 126 -24.79 -9.20 2.03
N ASN A 127 -24.03 -10.11 2.64
CA ASN A 127 -24.27 -11.55 2.57
C ASN A 127 -25.47 -12.01 3.42
N LEU A 128 -26.13 -11.08 4.12
CA LEU A 128 -27.31 -11.32 4.94
C LEU A 128 -28.63 -11.10 4.20
N PHE A 129 -28.57 -10.49 3.00
CA PHE A 129 -29.76 -10.10 2.23
C PHE A 129 -29.83 -10.87 0.91
N PRO A 130 -31.03 -11.22 0.42
CA PRO A 130 -31.24 -11.68 -0.94
C PRO A 130 -30.76 -10.62 -1.94
N LYS A 131 -30.25 -11.06 -3.09
CA LYS A 131 -29.71 -10.17 -4.14
C LYS A 131 -30.71 -9.11 -4.63
N ASP A 132 -32.01 -9.38 -4.52
CA ASP A 132 -33.07 -8.51 -5.03
C ASP A 132 -33.57 -7.46 -4.00
N ASP A 133 -33.19 -7.60 -2.72
CA ASP A 133 -33.58 -6.70 -1.61
C ASP A 133 -32.49 -5.66 -1.28
N TRP A 134 -31.36 -5.72 -2.00
CA TRP A 134 -30.21 -4.84 -1.83
C TRP A 134 -30.16 -3.91 -3.05
N ASP A 135 -30.47 -2.64 -2.82
CA ASP A 135 -30.64 -1.63 -3.88
C ASP A 135 -29.33 -1.46 -4.69
N TYR A 136 -29.49 -1.45 -6.01
CA TYR A 136 -28.51 -1.85 -7.02
C TYR A 136 -27.54 -0.75 -7.47
N ASP A 137 -27.08 0.11 -6.56
CA ASP A 137 -26.10 1.18 -6.87
C ASP A 137 -24.75 1.00 -6.17
N TYR A 138 -24.47 -0.23 -5.70
CA TYR A 138 -23.27 -0.55 -4.91
C TYR A 138 -22.22 -1.42 -5.64
N ASP A 139 -22.47 -1.84 -6.88
CA ASP A 139 -21.53 -2.68 -7.65
C ASP A 139 -20.96 -1.92 -8.86
N SER A 140 -19.89 -1.18 -8.62
CA SER A 140 -18.78 -1.11 -9.58
C SER A 140 -17.47 -1.32 -8.81
N ASP A 141 -17.22 -2.58 -8.49
CA ASP A 141 -15.91 -3.23 -8.42
C ASP A 141 -16.08 -4.43 -7.48
N TYR A 142 -16.38 -5.59 -8.08
CA TYR A 142 -15.90 -6.94 -7.73
C TYR A 142 -16.73 -7.90 -8.58
N ASP A 143 -16.25 -8.14 -9.81
CA ASP A 143 -16.81 -9.15 -10.71
C ASP A 143 -16.68 -10.53 -10.04
N TYR A 144 -17.82 -11.10 -9.64
CA TYR A 144 -17.96 -12.53 -9.37
C TYR A 144 -18.90 -13.09 -10.42
N ASP A 145 -18.32 -13.85 -11.35
CA ASP A 145 -19.06 -14.57 -12.37
C ASP A 145 -19.99 -15.61 -11.70
N TYR A 146 -21.25 -15.59 -12.11
CA TYR A 146 -22.29 -16.52 -11.71
C TYR A 146 -22.14 -17.81 -12.52
N ASP A 147 -22.32 -18.97 -11.89
CA ASP A 147 -22.82 -20.14 -12.61
C ASP A 147 -23.90 -20.84 -11.79
N TYR A 148 -25.01 -21.14 -12.45
CA TYR A 148 -26.24 -21.69 -11.88
C TYR A 148 -26.34 -23.17 -12.23
N ASN A 149 -27.00 -23.93 -11.36
CA ASN A 149 -27.33 -25.37 -11.39
C ASN A 149 -26.26 -26.25 -10.69
N ASP A 150 -26.47 -26.61 -9.43
CA ASP A 150 -27.47 -27.58 -8.93
C ASP A 150 -27.18 -28.98 -9.50
N ASP A 151 -26.48 -29.78 -8.71
CA ASP A 151 -26.73 -31.20 -8.51
C ASP A 151 -25.65 -31.77 -7.56
N GLU A 152 -26.09 -32.01 -6.32
CA GLU A 152 -25.60 -32.97 -5.32
C GLU A 152 -24.08 -33.06 -4.98
N TRP A 153 -23.80 -33.56 -3.78
CA TRP A 153 -22.49 -33.82 -3.17
C TRP A 153 -21.90 -32.65 -2.38
N ASP A 154 -22.40 -32.54 -1.14
CA ASP A 154 -21.96 -31.74 -0.01
C ASP A 154 -20.45 -31.84 0.25
N TRP A 155 -19.67 -30.94 -0.36
CA TRP A 155 -18.28 -30.68 -0.02
C TRP A 155 -18.21 -29.29 0.58
N SER A 156 -18.36 -29.22 1.91
CA SER A 156 -18.17 -27.99 2.68
C SER A 156 -16.74 -27.47 2.48
N TRP A 157 -16.57 -26.46 1.63
CA TRP A 157 -15.33 -25.69 1.61
C TRP A 157 -15.34 -24.72 2.79
N SER A 158 -14.92 -25.25 3.95
CA SER A 158 -14.36 -24.42 5.00
C SER A 158 -13.12 -23.73 4.43
N LYS A 159 -13.26 -22.46 4.00
CA LYS A 159 -12.10 -21.58 3.84
C LYS A 159 -11.52 -21.38 5.23
N ARG A 160 -10.61 -22.28 5.60
CA ARG A 160 -9.65 -22.08 6.69
C ARG A 160 -8.85 -20.83 6.34
N PHE A 161 -9.25 -19.69 6.89
CA PHE A 161 -8.39 -18.52 7.04
C PHE A 161 -7.26 -18.88 8.03
N TYR A 162 -6.31 -19.71 7.57
CA TYR A 162 -4.95 -19.57 8.03
C TYR A 162 -4.42 -18.32 7.33
N GLY A 163 -4.00 -17.33 8.12
CA GLY A 163 -3.59 -16.01 7.66
C GLY A 163 -2.87 -16.06 6.32
N SER A 164 -3.32 -15.23 5.38
CA SER A 164 -2.73 -15.16 4.04
C SER A 164 -1.21 -14.98 4.20
N TYR A 165 -0.47 -16.05 3.96
CA TYR A 165 0.99 -16.13 4.05
C TYR A 165 1.66 -15.32 2.91
N SER A 166 1.03 -14.26 2.41
CA SER A 166 1.55 -13.42 1.34
C SER A 166 2.07 -12.10 1.88
N THR A 167 3.32 -12.12 2.35
CA THR A 167 4.21 -10.94 2.35
C THR A 167 4.68 -10.56 0.96
N LEU A 168 4.07 -11.09 -0.10
CA LEU A 168 4.33 -10.55 -1.41
C LEU A 168 3.78 -9.12 -1.39
N PRO A 169 4.57 -8.10 -1.74
CA PRO A 169 4.00 -6.96 -2.41
C PRO A 169 3.57 -7.45 -3.79
N ILE A 170 2.56 -8.33 -3.84
CA ILE A 170 1.60 -8.22 -4.93
C ILE A 170 0.96 -6.90 -4.58
N LYS A 171 1.47 -5.82 -5.18
CA LYS A 171 0.61 -4.68 -5.45
C LYS A 171 -0.59 -5.35 -6.11
N ASP A 172 -1.74 -5.35 -5.43
CA ASP A 172 -3.01 -5.83 -5.99
C ASP A 172 -3.19 -5.02 -7.27
N VAL A 173 -2.67 -5.58 -8.37
CA VAL A 173 -2.97 -5.16 -9.71
C VAL A 173 -3.91 -6.26 -10.15
N ASP A 174 -5.11 -6.25 -9.55
CA ASP A 174 -6.26 -6.98 -10.07
C ASP A 174 -6.63 -6.49 -11.49
N ASP A 175 -5.93 -5.48 -11.99
CA ASP A 175 -6.07 -5.02 -13.35
C ASP A 175 -5.50 -6.08 -14.30
N ALA A 176 -6.41 -6.83 -14.92
CA ALA A 176 -6.18 -7.54 -16.18
C ALA A 176 -5.68 -6.60 -17.32
N PHE A 177 -5.50 -5.31 -17.01
CA PHE A 177 -5.23 -4.24 -17.94
C PHE A 177 -4.30 -3.17 -17.34
N VAL A 178 -3.21 -2.86 -18.04
CA VAL A 178 -2.31 -1.79 -17.66
C VAL A 178 -2.71 -0.51 -18.39
N LEU A 179 -3.18 0.47 -17.63
CA LEU A 179 -3.48 1.82 -18.12
C LEU A 179 -2.58 2.84 -17.40
N ARG A 180 -1.81 3.62 -18.17
CA ARG A 180 -1.02 4.72 -17.61
C ARG A 180 -0.83 5.85 -18.62
N TYR A 181 -0.51 7.03 -18.11
CA TYR A 181 -0.22 8.20 -18.94
C TYR A 181 1.07 8.85 -18.46
N ASN A 182 2.02 9.14 -19.35
CA ASN A 182 3.23 9.89 -18.97
C ASN A 182 3.81 10.62 -20.18
N ARG A 183 4.79 11.50 -19.93
CA ARG A 183 5.39 12.37 -20.93
C ARG A 183 6.20 11.64 -22.00
N VAL A 184 6.62 10.40 -21.75
CA VAL A 184 7.39 9.57 -22.69
C VAL A 184 6.46 8.76 -23.57
N GLN A 185 5.56 7.99 -22.97
CA GLN A 185 4.71 7.03 -23.69
C GLN A 185 3.40 7.65 -24.19
N GLY A 186 2.97 8.77 -23.61
CA GLY A 186 1.60 9.26 -23.72
C GLY A 186 0.65 8.28 -23.04
N LEU A 187 -0.51 8.05 -23.64
CA LEU A 187 -1.38 6.95 -23.27
C LEU A 187 -0.65 5.62 -23.52
N PHE A 188 -0.54 4.80 -22.49
CA PHE A 188 -0.05 3.44 -22.58
C PHE A 188 -1.13 2.49 -22.12
N ILE A 189 -1.40 1.50 -22.94
CA ILE A 189 -2.53 0.60 -22.76
C ILE A 189 -2.17 -0.84 -23.16
N GLY A 190 -2.68 -1.83 -22.43
CA GLY A 190 -2.59 -3.23 -22.86
C GLY A 190 -2.87 -4.24 -21.74
N PRO A 191 -2.94 -5.54 -22.06
CA PRO A 191 -3.26 -6.57 -21.07
C PRO A 191 -2.16 -6.75 -20.01
N GLY A 192 -2.61 -7.07 -18.80
CA GLY A 192 -1.80 -7.46 -17.65
C GLY A 192 -2.19 -8.85 -17.16
N ILE A 193 -1.21 -9.60 -16.66
CA ILE A 193 -1.40 -10.86 -15.96
C ILE A 193 -0.79 -10.68 -14.58
N PRO A 194 -1.60 -10.52 -13.50
CA PRO A 194 -1.05 -10.37 -12.16
C PRO A 194 -0.24 -11.59 -11.73
N LYS A 195 0.63 -11.41 -10.75
CA LYS A 195 1.34 -12.53 -10.12
C LYS A 195 0.41 -13.20 -9.10
N TRP A 196 -0.02 -14.42 -9.40
CA TRP A 196 -0.87 -15.21 -8.53
C TRP A 196 -0.05 -16.03 -7.54
N ILE A 197 -0.53 -16.13 -6.31
CA ILE A 197 -0.02 -17.12 -5.37
C ILE A 197 -0.60 -18.47 -5.80
N GLY A 198 0.25 -19.41 -6.16
CA GLY A 198 -0.19 -20.75 -6.57
C GLY A 198 -1.02 -21.41 -5.47
N GLY A 199 -1.92 -22.32 -5.87
CA GLY A 199 -2.61 -23.25 -4.98
C GLY A 199 -1.90 -24.60 -4.88
N LYS A 200 -2.50 -25.58 -4.19
CA LYS A 200 -1.95 -26.93 -3.92
C LYS A 200 -1.39 -27.65 -5.16
N TYR A 201 -1.93 -27.35 -6.35
CA TYR A 201 -1.56 -28.00 -7.61
C TYR A 201 -0.82 -27.08 -8.60
N ASN A 202 -0.68 -25.78 -8.27
CA ASN A 202 -0.08 -24.80 -9.16
C ASN A 202 1.32 -24.46 -8.67
N TYR A 203 2.31 -25.20 -9.16
CA TYR A 203 3.72 -24.96 -8.87
C TYR A 203 4.35 -23.87 -9.72
N PHE A 204 3.64 -23.38 -10.74
CA PHE A 204 4.12 -22.35 -11.65
C PHE A 204 3.18 -21.15 -11.63
N THR A 205 3.76 -19.95 -11.69
CA THR A 205 3.02 -18.69 -11.85
C THR A 205 3.58 -17.95 -13.06
N LEU A 206 2.74 -17.76 -14.08
CA LEU A 206 2.98 -16.84 -15.19
C LEU A 206 2.41 -15.47 -14.83
N HIS A 207 3.17 -14.41 -15.10
CA HIS A 207 2.75 -13.04 -14.81
C HIS A 207 3.48 -12.07 -15.73
N GLY A 208 2.95 -10.85 -15.89
CA GLY A 208 3.54 -9.89 -16.80
C GLY A 208 2.54 -8.89 -17.36
N PHE A 209 2.95 -8.16 -18.38
CA PHE A 209 2.07 -7.30 -19.16
C PHE A 209 2.65 -7.10 -20.56
N ALA A 210 1.80 -6.69 -21.50
CA ALA A 210 2.22 -6.16 -22.79
C ALA A 210 1.33 -4.96 -23.12
N GLY A 211 1.89 -3.88 -23.64
CA GLY A 211 1.10 -2.72 -24.02
C GLY A 211 1.80 -1.79 -25.00
N TYR A 212 1.02 -0.88 -25.56
CA TYR A 212 1.46 0.06 -26.58
C TYR A 212 1.41 1.51 -26.07
N GLY A 213 2.51 2.23 -26.20
CA GLY A 213 2.58 3.66 -25.90
C GLY A 213 2.32 4.48 -27.16
N PHE A 214 1.18 5.17 -27.23
CA PHE A 214 0.73 5.84 -28.46
C PHE A 214 1.59 7.01 -28.91
N MET A 215 2.23 7.74 -27.98
CA MET A 215 3.11 8.87 -28.33
C MET A 215 4.52 8.39 -28.68
N GLU A 216 5.01 7.35 -27.99
CA GLU A 216 6.31 6.73 -28.28
C GLU A 216 6.25 5.85 -29.56
N LYS A 217 5.05 5.39 -29.93
CA LYS A 217 4.77 4.43 -31.01
C LYS A 217 5.50 3.09 -30.86
N LYS A 218 5.68 2.64 -29.62
CA LYS A 218 6.41 1.40 -29.29
C LYS A 218 5.62 0.50 -28.34
N TRP A 219 5.83 -0.80 -28.51
CA TRP A 219 5.39 -1.83 -27.57
C TRP A 219 6.38 -1.93 -26.41
N ARG A 220 5.86 -2.13 -25.19
CA ARG A 220 6.62 -2.46 -23.98
C ARG A 220 6.00 -3.67 -23.31
N TYR A 221 6.82 -4.50 -22.69
CA TYR A 221 6.34 -5.74 -22.09
C TYR A 221 7.23 -6.20 -20.94
N GLN A 222 6.65 -7.04 -20.08
CA GLN A 222 7.35 -7.86 -19.12
C GLN A 222 6.69 -9.24 -19.12
N LEU A 223 7.49 -10.30 -19.12
CA LEU A 223 6.99 -11.65 -18.94
C LEU A 223 7.84 -12.35 -17.88
N GLY A 224 7.18 -12.86 -16.85
CA GLY A 224 7.82 -13.56 -15.75
C GLY A 224 7.21 -14.94 -15.53
N LEU A 225 8.06 -15.90 -15.21
CA LEU A 225 7.68 -17.25 -14.82
C LEU A 225 8.36 -17.59 -13.50
N ASP A 226 7.56 -17.90 -12.50
CA ASP A 226 8.02 -18.36 -11.19
C ASP A 226 7.64 -19.82 -10.97
N ARG A 227 8.50 -20.55 -10.27
CA ARG A 227 8.28 -21.92 -9.84
C ARG A 227 8.47 -22.06 -8.34
N TRP A 228 7.45 -22.57 -7.66
CA TRP A 228 7.51 -23.01 -6.27
C TRP A 228 8.12 -24.41 -6.20
N LEU A 229 9.12 -24.62 -5.33
CA LEU A 229 9.80 -25.92 -5.23
C LEU A 229 9.23 -26.84 -4.14
N PHE A 230 8.57 -26.31 -3.12
CA PHE A 230 8.06 -27.07 -1.98
C PHE A 230 6.58 -26.77 -1.70
N ASP A 231 5.99 -27.50 -0.76
CA ASP A 231 4.63 -27.24 -0.31
C ASP A 231 4.51 -25.79 0.20
N GLN A 232 3.61 -25.03 -0.44
CA GLN A 232 3.37 -23.62 -0.17
C GLN A 232 2.93 -23.35 1.29
N ARG A 233 2.50 -24.35 2.05
CA ARG A 233 2.10 -24.20 3.46
C ARG A 233 3.28 -24.30 4.42
N THR A 234 4.36 -24.96 4.01
CA THR A 234 5.48 -25.29 4.91
C THR A 234 6.76 -24.54 4.55
N TYR A 235 7.15 -24.55 3.27
CA TYR A 235 8.37 -23.89 2.78
C TYR A 235 8.09 -23.16 1.47
N ARG A 236 8.15 -21.84 1.50
CA ARG A 236 7.82 -20.97 0.35
C ARG A 236 9.08 -20.51 -0.36
N PHE A 237 9.76 -21.48 -0.94
CA PHE A 237 10.90 -21.22 -1.81
C PHE A 237 10.45 -21.15 -3.26
N GLU A 238 10.80 -20.05 -3.92
CA GLU A 238 10.44 -19.73 -5.29
C GLU A 238 11.72 -19.45 -6.10
N ILE A 239 11.82 -20.00 -7.29
CA ILE A 239 12.80 -19.58 -8.30
C ILE A 239 12.02 -19.03 -9.48
N GLY A 240 12.43 -17.89 -10.01
CA GLY A 240 11.79 -17.33 -11.19
C GLY A 240 12.76 -16.65 -12.12
N ALA A 241 12.24 -16.32 -13.30
CA ALA A 241 12.92 -15.51 -14.29
C ALA A 241 11.95 -14.52 -14.92
N LYS A 242 12.46 -13.37 -15.33
CA LYS A 242 11.71 -12.34 -16.06
C LYS A 242 12.50 -11.90 -17.28
N ILE A 243 11.80 -11.63 -18.36
CA ILE A 243 12.31 -10.93 -19.54
C ILE A 243 11.46 -9.69 -19.76
N TYR A 244 12.08 -8.59 -20.19
CA TYR A 244 11.36 -7.33 -20.30
C TYR A 244 12.00 -6.32 -21.24
N ASP A 245 11.14 -5.43 -21.75
CA ASP A 245 11.48 -4.16 -22.38
C ASP A 245 10.55 -3.08 -21.79
N LEU A 246 11.09 -2.30 -20.86
CA LEU A 246 10.35 -1.38 -20.00
C LEU A 246 10.69 0.07 -20.32
N THR A 247 9.69 0.94 -20.15
CA THR A 247 9.92 2.35 -19.80
C THR A 247 9.83 2.42 -18.27
N ASP A 248 10.99 2.35 -17.61
CA ASP A 248 11.14 2.15 -16.17
C ASP A 248 11.46 3.47 -15.46
N SER A 249 11.18 3.53 -14.16
CA SER A 249 11.49 4.66 -13.29
C SER A 249 11.72 4.20 -11.85
N ARG A 250 12.62 4.88 -11.13
CA ARG A 250 12.84 4.64 -9.69
C ARG A 250 11.95 5.51 -8.80
N ASP A 251 11.07 6.32 -9.38
CA ASP A 251 10.37 7.38 -8.64
C ASP A 251 9.03 6.95 -8.05
N ASP A 252 8.69 5.66 -8.11
CA ASP A 252 7.47 5.09 -7.52
C ASP A 252 7.31 5.37 -6.02
N TRP A 253 8.42 5.53 -5.29
CA TRP A 253 8.39 5.88 -3.87
C TRP A 253 8.22 7.39 -3.60
N LEU A 254 8.43 8.24 -4.61
CA LEU A 254 8.18 9.68 -4.58
C LEU A 254 6.72 9.97 -4.93
N LEU A 255 6.19 9.30 -5.94
CA LEU A 255 4.79 9.39 -6.35
C LEU A 255 4.41 8.08 -7.02
N SER A 256 3.24 7.51 -6.73
CA SER A 256 2.86 6.26 -7.41
C SER A 256 2.66 6.48 -8.91
N MET A 257 2.91 5.46 -9.75
CA MET A 257 2.64 5.54 -11.19
C MET A 257 1.21 6.01 -11.54
N THR A 258 0.22 5.61 -10.75
CA THR A 258 -1.18 6.03 -10.92
C THR A 258 -1.37 7.52 -10.63
N GLU A 259 -0.84 8.01 -9.51
CA GLU A 259 -0.83 9.43 -9.17
C GLU A 259 -0.08 10.25 -10.24
N ASN A 260 1.08 9.78 -10.67
CA ASN A 260 1.85 10.42 -11.73
C ASN A 260 1.07 10.46 -13.04
N SER A 261 0.33 9.40 -13.37
CA SER A 261 -0.48 9.34 -14.59
C SER A 261 -1.62 10.34 -14.58
N LEU A 262 -2.31 10.46 -13.45
CA LEU A 262 -3.41 11.40 -13.29
C LEU A 262 -2.89 12.84 -13.28
N ALA A 263 -1.79 13.12 -12.58
CA ALA A 263 -1.14 14.43 -12.61
C ALA A 263 -0.66 14.80 -14.03
N SER A 264 -0.05 13.85 -14.75
CA SER A 264 0.41 14.07 -16.12
C SER A 264 -0.74 14.30 -17.09
N PHE A 265 -1.80 13.49 -16.99
CA PHE A 265 -2.96 13.57 -17.88
C PHE A 265 -3.79 14.83 -17.66
N PHE A 266 -4.11 15.15 -16.39
CA PHE A 266 -4.97 16.28 -16.08
C PHE A 266 -4.21 17.60 -16.00
N LEU A 267 -3.05 17.62 -15.34
CA LEU A 267 -2.37 18.87 -14.94
C LEU A 267 -1.11 19.17 -15.74
N LYS A 268 -0.66 18.24 -16.60
CA LYS A 268 0.63 18.30 -17.31
C LYS A 268 1.86 18.21 -16.39
N ASP A 269 1.67 17.71 -15.18
CA ASP A 269 2.73 17.54 -14.19
C ASP A 269 3.18 16.07 -14.16
N ASP A 270 4.32 15.80 -14.78
CA ASP A 270 4.96 14.48 -14.76
C ASP A 270 6.22 14.52 -13.87
N TYR A 271 6.15 13.84 -12.74
CA TYR A 271 7.18 13.82 -11.72
C TYR A 271 8.26 12.78 -12.03
N HIS A 272 7.90 11.63 -12.58
CA HIS A 272 8.81 10.50 -12.79
C HIS A 272 9.90 10.80 -13.82
N ASP A 273 11.14 10.42 -13.57
CA ASP A 273 12.20 10.36 -14.58
C ASP A 273 12.29 8.96 -15.16
N PHE A 274 12.12 8.87 -16.48
CA PHE A 274 12.01 7.60 -17.17
C PHE A 274 13.28 7.25 -17.92
N TYR A 275 13.55 5.96 -18.03
CA TYR A 275 14.58 5.42 -18.91
C TYR A 275 14.08 4.11 -19.53
N ARG A 276 14.66 3.69 -20.65
CA ARG A 276 14.38 2.37 -21.20
C ARG A 276 15.31 1.35 -20.54
N ARG A 277 14.73 0.23 -20.13
CA ARG A 277 15.45 -0.91 -19.56
C ARG A 277 15.02 -2.18 -20.27
N THR A 278 15.95 -2.81 -20.99
CA THR A 278 15.71 -4.06 -21.72
C THR A 278 16.64 -5.14 -21.20
N GLY A 279 16.13 -6.32 -20.88
CA GLY A 279 16.98 -7.33 -20.28
C GLY A 279 16.24 -8.52 -19.70
N TYR A 280 16.92 -9.19 -18.76
CA TYR A 280 16.34 -10.28 -17.99
C TYR A 280 16.81 -10.28 -16.54
N GLU A 281 15.98 -10.86 -15.68
CA GLU A 281 16.23 -11.11 -14.27
C GLU A 281 16.07 -12.61 -14.00
N VAL A 282 16.96 -13.20 -13.23
CA VAL A 282 16.77 -14.53 -12.62
C VAL A 282 16.85 -14.35 -11.12
N HIS A 283 15.87 -14.85 -10.40
CA HIS A 283 15.76 -14.64 -8.96
C HIS A 283 15.39 -15.91 -8.20
N ALA A 284 15.76 -15.93 -6.93
CA ALA A 284 15.31 -16.90 -5.96
C ALA A 284 14.80 -16.16 -4.72
N SER A 285 13.68 -16.60 -4.17
CA SER A 285 13.11 -16.00 -2.97
C SER A 285 12.65 -17.04 -1.96
N GLN A 286 12.79 -16.70 -0.68
CA GLN A 286 12.43 -17.55 0.44
C GLN A 286 11.61 -16.73 1.43
N ASN A 287 10.40 -17.20 1.74
CA ASN A 287 9.69 -16.69 2.92
C ASN A 287 10.16 -17.48 4.14
N PHE A 288 10.84 -16.81 5.06
CA PHE A 288 11.30 -17.41 6.32
C PHE A 288 10.17 -17.49 7.33
N THR A 289 9.24 -16.52 7.30
CA THR A 289 8.02 -16.49 8.10
C THR A 289 6.87 -15.89 7.28
N ILE A 290 5.69 -15.75 7.89
CA ILE A 290 4.58 -14.99 7.29
C ILE A 290 4.82 -13.48 7.25
N PHE A 291 5.92 -12.98 7.83
CA PHE A 291 6.26 -11.56 7.87
C PHE A 291 7.60 -11.25 7.20
N LEU A 292 8.48 -12.24 7.06
CA LEU A 292 9.86 -12.07 6.60
C LEU A 292 10.13 -12.83 5.30
N LYS A 293 10.58 -12.12 4.26
CA LYS A 293 10.98 -12.67 2.97
C LYS A 293 12.37 -12.17 2.57
N GLY A 294 13.19 -13.05 2.03
CA GLY A 294 14.44 -12.69 1.36
C GLY A 294 14.35 -13.01 -0.13
N THR A 295 14.89 -12.13 -0.97
CA THR A 295 15.05 -12.37 -2.42
C THR A 295 16.49 -12.08 -2.81
N ILE A 296 17.06 -12.92 -3.67
CA ILE A 296 18.30 -12.64 -4.38
C ILE A 296 18.04 -12.73 -5.88
N ALA A 297 18.65 -11.85 -6.66
CA ALA A 297 18.46 -11.78 -8.10
C ALA A 297 19.76 -11.43 -8.82
N TYR A 298 19.92 -11.99 -10.01
CA TYR A 298 20.90 -11.54 -10.99
C TYR A 298 20.15 -10.82 -12.12
N ARG A 299 20.60 -9.61 -12.44
CA ARG A 299 20.03 -8.76 -13.50
C ARG A 299 21.05 -8.52 -14.59
N ASN A 300 20.60 -8.54 -15.83
CA ASN A 300 21.39 -8.19 -17.01
C ASN A 300 20.56 -7.26 -17.88
N ASP A 301 20.83 -5.96 -17.74
CA ASP A 301 20.02 -4.86 -18.23
C ASP A 301 20.81 -3.98 -19.20
N GLU A 302 20.19 -3.61 -20.31
CA GLU A 302 20.63 -2.54 -21.19
C GLU A 302 19.84 -1.27 -20.85
N TYR A 303 20.55 -0.18 -20.52
CA TYR A 303 19.98 1.12 -20.16
C TYR A 303 20.11 2.09 -21.33
N GLN A 304 19.01 2.76 -21.68
CA GLN A 304 18.97 3.78 -22.73
C GLN A 304 18.14 4.98 -22.28
N SER A 305 18.57 6.18 -22.68
CA SER A 305 17.80 7.40 -22.48
C SER A 305 16.55 7.37 -23.36
N VAL A 306 15.46 7.94 -22.85
CA VAL A 306 14.22 8.12 -23.61
C VAL A 306 13.85 9.59 -23.66
N ALA A 307 13.40 10.04 -24.82
CA ALA A 307 12.97 11.42 -25.00
C ALA A 307 11.50 11.59 -24.57
N ARG A 308 11.13 12.83 -24.29
CA ARG A 308 9.74 13.21 -24.13
C ARG A 308 9.04 13.21 -25.50
N HIS A 309 7.86 12.59 -25.59
CA HIS A 309 7.04 12.58 -26.81
C HIS A 309 5.67 13.24 -26.63
N ALA A 310 5.04 13.11 -25.47
CA ALA A 310 3.72 13.70 -25.23
C ALA A 310 3.81 15.23 -25.13
N GLN A 311 2.80 15.91 -25.67
CA GLN A 311 2.68 17.37 -25.68
C GLN A 311 1.35 17.88 -25.11
N TRP A 312 0.40 16.98 -24.89
CA TRP A 312 -0.98 17.32 -24.51
C TRP A 312 -1.32 16.83 -23.10
N SER A 313 -2.25 17.53 -22.46
CA SER A 313 -2.92 17.21 -21.20
C SER A 313 -4.32 17.81 -21.25
N LEU A 314 -5.26 17.32 -20.44
CA LEU A 314 -6.65 17.78 -20.45
C LEU A 314 -6.78 19.26 -20.05
N PHE A 315 -6.03 19.67 -19.03
CA PHE A 315 -5.89 21.07 -18.62
C PHE A 315 -4.46 21.56 -18.87
N ASN A 316 -4.21 22.86 -18.79
CA ASN A 316 -2.89 23.47 -19.03
C ASN A 316 -2.35 23.24 -20.46
N GLY A 317 -3.22 23.44 -21.46
CA GLY A 317 -2.91 23.18 -22.88
C GLY A 317 -1.67 23.90 -23.42
N ASP A 318 -1.40 25.12 -22.97
CA ASP A 318 -0.28 25.95 -23.45
C ASP A 318 1.07 25.62 -22.79
N ASP A 319 1.07 24.91 -21.65
CA ASP A 319 2.30 24.57 -20.93
C ASP A 319 3.08 23.45 -21.64
N ARG A 320 4.37 23.32 -21.32
CA ARG A 320 5.21 22.21 -21.79
C ARG A 320 5.56 21.31 -20.63
N PHE A 321 5.40 19.99 -20.82
CA PHE A 321 6.01 18.99 -19.95
C PHE A 321 7.51 19.25 -19.80
N ARG A 322 8.04 18.99 -18.60
CA ARG A 322 9.48 18.99 -18.34
C ARG A 322 10.19 18.01 -19.26
N GLU A 323 11.40 18.37 -19.70
CA GLU A 323 12.25 17.45 -20.46
C GLU A 323 12.63 16.22 -19.62
N ASN A 324 12.69 15.06 -20.27
CA ASN A 324 13.12 13.83 -19.61
C ASN A 324 14.66 13.83 -19.52
N PRO A 325 15.25 13.72 -18.31
CA PRO A 325 16.69 13.79 -18.17
C PRO A 325 17.36 12.59 -18.85
N ALA A 326 18.51 12.83 -19.49
CA ALA A 326 19.36 11.77 -20.00
C ALA A 326 19.99 10.97 -18.86
N ILE A 327 20.23 9.68 -19.12
CA ILE A 327 20.90 8.77 -18.19
C ILE A 327 22.26 8.33 -18.73
N GLU A 328 23.05 7.65 -17.89
CA GLU A 328 24.26 6.98 -18.36
C GLU A 328 23.85 5.66 -19.02
N GLU A 329 23.99 5.60 -20.35
CA GLU A 329 23.62 4.44 -21.16
C GLU A 329 24.68 3.32 -21.08
N GLY A 330 24.23 2.09 -21.30
CA GLY A 330 25.10 0.93 -21.40
C GLY A 330 24.56 -0.29 -20.65
N LYS A 331 25.41 -1.31 -20.56
CA LYS A 331 25.04 -2.62 -20.04
C LYS A 331 25.34 -2.74 -18.55
N MET A 332 24.30 -2.84 -17.75
CA MET A 332 24.38 -3.07 -16.31
C MET A 332 24.10 -4.53 -15.97
N ARG A 333 25.12 -5.22 -15.48
CA ARG A 333 24.97 -6.53 -14.83
C ARG A 333 25.11 -6.36 -13.33
N SER A 334 24.10 -6.75 -12.56
CA SER A 334 24.09 -6.57 -11.11
C SER A 334 23.58 -7.80 -10.36
N LEU A 335 24.10 -7.97 -9.15
CA LEU A 335 23.52 -8.82 -8.13
C LEU A 335 22.67 -7.94 -7.21
N TYR A 336 21.43 -8.32 -7.03
CA TYR A 336 20.45 -7.62 -6.21
C TYR A 336 20.00 -8.53 -5.08
N GLY A 337 19.90 -8.00 -3.87
CA GLY A 337 19.36 -8.69 -2.72
C GLY A 337 18.38 -7.80 -1.98
N GLU A 338 17.28 -8.36 -1.51
CA GLU A 338 16.32 -7.65 -0.66
C GLU A 338 15.85 -8.51 0.50
N ILE A 339 15.63 -7.86 1.64
CA ILE A 339 14.97 -8.42 2.82
C ILE A 339 13.76 -7.56 3.11
N TYR A 340 12.61 -8.21 3.14
CA TYR A 340 11.31 -7.63 3.35
C TYR A 340 10.74 -8.11 4.69
N PHE A 341 10.28 -7.18 5.51
CA PHE A 341 9.59 -7.44 6.76
C PHE A 341 8.29 -6.65 6.81
N ASP A 342 7.13 -7.30 7.00
CA ASP A 342 5.86 -6.61 7.09
C ASP A 342 4.91 -7.26 8.08
N THR A 343 4.42 -6.47 9.03
CA THR A 343 3.44 -6.84 10.06
C THR A 343 2.26 -5.87 10.08
N ARG A 344 2.11 -5.06 9.02
CA ARG A 344 0.99 -4.12 8.88
C ARG A 344 -0.33 -4.88 8.87
N ASP A 345 -1.34 -4.29 9.49
CA ASP A 345 -2.70 -4.84 9.54
C ASP A 345 -3.46 -4.74 8.21
N ASN A 346 -3.09 -3.76 7.39
CA ASN A 346 -3.55 -3.56 6.03
C ASN A 346 -2.41 -2.93 5.20
N ILE A 347 -2.13 -3.45 4.00
CA ILE A 347 -1.04 -2.98 3.13
C ILE A 347 -1.34 -1.62 2.51
N GLN A 348 -2.60 -1.38 2.14
CA GLN A 348 -3.04 -0.17 1.45
C GLN A 348 -3.35 0.95 2.45
N LEU A 349 -4.03 0.61 3.56
CA LEU A 349 -4.45 1.55 4.60
C LEU A 349 -3.94 1.14 5.99
N PRO A 350 -2.62 1.11 6.21
CA PRO A 350 -2.05 0.66 7.47
C PRO A 350 -2.45 1.56 8.64
N ARG A 351 -2.88 0.93 9.75
CA ARG A 351 -3.16 1.61 11.03
C ARG A 351 -2.21 1.18 12.14
N LYS A 352 -1.75 -0.07 12.10
CA LYS A 352 -0.79 -0.61 13.08
C LYS A 352 0.23 -1.53 12.42
N GLY A 353 1.40 -1.65 13.05
CA GLY A 353 2.43 -2.59 12.65
C GLY A 353 3.66 -1.93 12.02
N TRP A 354 4.54 -2.77 11.51
CA TRP A 354 5.84 -2.39 10.96
C TRP A 354 5.97 -2.81 9.51
N TYR A 355 6.68 -2.00 8.73
CA TYR A 355 7.21 -2.35 7.42
C TYR A 355 8.72 -2.11 7.42
N GLY A 356 9.48 -2.99 6.79
CA GLY A 356 10.92 -2.92 6.66
C GLY A 356 11.35 -3.44 5.29
N LEU A 357 12.19 -2.69 4.59
CA LEU A 357 12.80 -3.10 3.33
C LEU A 357 14.27 -2.72 3.36
N LEU A 358 15.14 -3.73 3.34
CA LEU A 358 16.56 -3.56 3.07
C LEU A 358 16.81 -4.04 1.64
N ALA A 359 17.43 -3.22 0.80
CA ALA A 359 17.81 -3.56 -0.56
C ALA A 359 19.29 -3.25 -0.80
N ILE A 360 19.98 -4.17 -1.45
CA ILE A 360 21.39 -4.07 -1.79
C ILE A 360 21.55 -4.41 -3.27
N GLU A 361 22.25 -3.58 -4.03
CA GLU A 361 22.58 -3.84 -5.42
C GLU A 361 24.08 -3.64 -5.65
N SER A 362 24.73 -4.61 -6.27
CA SER A 362 26.16 -4.56 -6.59
C SER A 362 26.37 -4.81 -8.07
N SER A 363 27.10 -3.92 -8.72
CA SER A 363 27.55 -4.05 -10.10
C SER A 363 29.07 -3.88 -10.16
N ASN A 364 29.73 -4.64 -11.02
CA ASN A 364 31.19 -4.61 -11.12
C ASN A 364 31.69 -4.90 -12.54
N LYS A 365 32.59 -4.04 -13.04
CA LYS A 365 33.21 -4.16 -14.37
C LYS A 365 33.96 -5.49 -14.57
N LYS A 366 34.75 -5.90 -13.58
CA LYS A 366 35.65 -7.07 -13.69
C LYS A 366 34.92 -8.39 -13.50
N HIS A 367 34.12 -8.51 -12.44
CA HIS A 367 33.51 -9.79 -12.06
C HIS A 367 32.21 -10.08 -12.80
N LEU A 368 31.39 -9.05 -13.06
CA LEU A 368 30.10 -9.20 -13.73
C LEU A 368 30.15 -8.82 -15.22
N LYS A 369 31.29 -8.31 -15.72
CA LYS A 369 31.42 -7.79 -17.10
C LYS A 369 30.31 -6.77 -17.40
N SER A 370 30.12 -5.84 -16.48
CA SER A 370 29.18 -4.71 -16.53
C SER A 370 29.92 -3.46 -17.01
N ASP A 371 29.22 -2.49 -17.59
CA ASP A 371 29.78 -1.16 -17.88
C ASP A 371 29.80 -0.27 -16.62
N PHE A 372 29.11 -0.69 -15.56
CA PHE A 372 28.95 0.04 -14.30
C PHE A 372 29.69 -0.65 -13.15
N SER A 373 30.15 0.13 -12.16
CA SER A 373 30.84 -0.38 -10.97
C SER A 373 30.44 0.40 -9.73
N PHE A 374 29.48 -0.14 -8.97
CA PHE A 374 28.96 0.48 -7.75
C PHE A 374 28.40 -0.56 -6.79
N ASN A 375 28.31 -0.21 -5.50
CA ASN A 375 27.45 -0.87 -4.53
C ASN A 375 26.41 0.14 -4.04
N GLN A 376 25.14 -0.24 -3.96
CA GLN A 376 24.06 0.61 -3.48
C GLN A 376 23.33 -0.08 -2.34
N TYR A 377 23.08 0.63 -1.25
CA TYR A 377 22.42 0.15 -0.04
C TYR A 377 21.24 1.07 0.30
N SER A 378 20.03 0.51 0.40
CA SER A 378 18.82 1.25 0.72
C SER A 378 18.08 0.57 1.86
N LEU A 379 17.69 1.35 2.87
CA LEU A 379 16.88 0.89 3.99
C LEU A 379 15.63 1.76 4.10
N GLU A 380 14.48 1.13 4.23
CA GLU A 380 13.22 1.79 4.56
C GLU A 380 12.56 1.08 5.74
N ILE A 381 12.13 1.85 6.74
CA ILE A 381 11.39 1.34 7.89
C ILE A 381 10.16 2.23 8.06
N ARG A 382 8.99 1.63 8.25
CA ARG A 382 7.76 2.35 8.60
C ARG A 382 7.13 1.75 9.84
N ARG A 383 6.54 2.62 10.65
CA ARG A 383 5.83 2.25 11.87
C ARG A 383 4.52 3.02 11.96
N TYR A 384 3.42 2.29 12.11
CA TYR A 384 2.08 2.84 12.35
C TYR A 384 1.68 2.48 13.77
N GLN A 385 1.48 3.46 14.65
CA GLN A 385 1.12 3.23 16.05
C GLN A 385 -0.16 4.00 16.40
N THR A 386 -1.19 3.28 16.82
CA THR A 386 -2.40 3.89 17.41
C THR A 386 -2.18 4.13 18.90
N PHE A 387 -2.46 5.33 19.40
CA PHE A 387 -2.39 5.65 20.85
C PHE A 387 -3.76 5.62 21.52
N GLY A 388 -4.83 5.82 20.75
CA GLY A 388 -6.22 5.77 21.22
C GLY A 388 -7.18 5.47 20.05
N PHE A 389 -8.48 5.60 20.29
CA PHE A 389 -9.51 5.27 19.28
C PHE A 389 -9.44 6.12 18.01
N ARG A 390 -8.82 7.31 18.07
CA ARG A 390 -8.85 8.34 17.02
C ARG A 390 -7.50 9.01 16.76
N GLU A 391 -6.44 8.46 17.34
CA GLU A 391 -5.10 9.04 17.24
C GLU A 391 -4.11 7.99 16.75
N ARG A 392 -3.31 8.36 15.75
CA ARG A 392 -2.30 7.47 15.15
C ARG A 392 -1.06 8.26 14.77
N LEU A 393 0.10 7.73 15.15
CA LEU A 393 1.40 8.23 14.71
C LEU A 393 1.98 7.28 13.65
N ASP A 394 2.25 7.84 12.47
CA ASP A 394 2.90 7.16 11.36
C ASP A 394 4.32 7.72 11.24
N ILE A 395 5.31 6.84 11.23
CA ILE A 395 6.71 7.18 11.12
C ILE A 395 7.29 6.44 9.92
N ARG A 396 8.02 7.15 9.05
CA ARG A 396 8.83 6.56 7.99
C ARG A 396 10.26 7.01 8.16
N LEU A 397 11.19 6.06 8.09
CA LEU A 397 12.63 6.29 8.03
C LEU A 397 13.15 5.71 6.73
N LYS A 398 14.00 6.47 6.03
CA LYS A 398 14.73 6.04 4.85
C LYS A 398 16.19 6.41 4.97
N ALA A 399 17.07 5.48 4.65
CA ALA A 399 18.51 5.70 4.58
C ALA A 399 19.06 5.10 3.28
N GLY A 400 20.00 5.80 2.68
CA GLY A 400 20.67 5.38 1.45
C GLY A 400 22.16 5.64 1.52
N SER A 401 22.95 4.68 1.05
CA SER A 401 24.39 4.84 0.84
C SER A 401 24.81 4.15 -0.46
N ALA A 402 25.92 4.57 -1.03
CA ALA A 402 26.49 3.96 -2.22
C ALA A 402 28.03 4.07 -2.26
N GLU A 403 28.68 3.09 -2.87
CA GLU A 403 30.12 3.04 -3.09
C GLU A 403 30.44 2.99 -4.59
N GLY A 404 31.65 3.42 -4.96
CA GLY A 404 32.10 3.42 -6.35
C GLY A 404 31.46 4.52 -7.21
N THR A 405 31.43 4.31 -8.52
CA THR A 405 30.89 5.28 -9.49
C THR A 405 29.40 5.02 -9.69
N LEU A 406 28.58 5.70 -8.90
CA LEU A 406 27.12 5.59 -8.97
C LEU A 406 26.60 6.30 -10.24
N PRO A 407 25.96 5.58 -11.19
CA PRO A 407 25.41 6.21 -12.38
C PRO A 407 24.25 7.14 -12.03
N VAL A 408 24.01 8.15 -12.87
CA VAL A 408 23.04 9.23 -12.57
C VAL A 408 21.64 8.73 -12.28
N GLN A 409 21.17 7.69 -12.97
CA GLN A 409 19.88 7.03 -12.75
C GLN A 409 19.78 6.28 -11.41
N LYS A 410 20.89 6.15 -10.67
CA LYS A 410 20.93 5.52 -9.34
C LYS A 410 21.13 6.51 -8.19
N ILE A 411 21.30 7.80 -8.45
CA ILE A 411 21.44 8.85 -7.44
C ILE A 411 20.16 8.94 -6.58
N TYR A 412 20.33 9.11 -5.27
CA TYR A 412 19.20 9.38 -4.38
C TYR A 412 18.73 10.82 -4.57
N GLN A 413 17.44 11.00 -4.80
CA GLN A 413 16.83 12.31 -4.99
C GLN A 413 15.62 12.47 -4.06
N MET A 414 15.46 13.65 -3.46
CA MET A 414 14.29 13.95 -2.64
C MET A 414 13.92 15.45 -2.71
N GLY A 415 12.80 15.78 -2.08
CA GLY A 415 12.11 17.05 -2.20
C GLY A 415 10.78 16.85 -2.92
N GLY A 416 9.70 17.46 -2.40
CA GLY A 416 8.35 17.33 -2.92
C GLY A 416 7.44 16.42 -2.05
N PRO A 417 6.27 16.05 -2.57
CA PRO A 417 5.09 15.74 -1.73
C PRO A 417 5.13 14.44 -0.91
N SER A 418 6.04 13.50 -1.18
CA SER A 418 6.23 12.26 -0.38
C SER A 418 7.49 12.24 0.47
N THR A 419 8.28 13.32 0.44
CA THR A 419 9.58 13.37 1.12
C THR A 419 9.67 14.59 2.02
N LEU A 420 10.13 15.71 1.51
CA LEU A 420 10.15 17.00 2.18
C LEU A 420 9.12 17.89 1.48
N ARG A 421 7.90 17.93 2.01
CA ARG A 421 6.72 18.54 1.37
C ARG A 421 6.86 20.05 1.16
N GLY A 422 7.67 20.71 1.99
CA GLY A 422 7.99 22.12 1.85
C GLY A 422 9.00 22.42 0.74
N PHE A 423 9.72 21.42 0.24
CA PHE A 423 10.84 21.59 -0.68
C PHE A 423 10.43 21.36 -2.13
N ASN A 424 11.18 21.99 -3.04
CA ASN A 424 10.98 21.80 -4.48
C ASN A 424 11.23 20.34 -4.87
N TYR A 425 10.50 19.87 -5.87
CA TYR A 425 10.62 18.51 -6.35
C TYR A 425 12.07 18.15 -6.74
N LYS A 426 12.59 17.05 -6.20
CA LYS A 426 13.97 16.55 -6.43
C LYS A 426 15.09 17.58 -6.25
N SER A 427 14.91 18.58 -5.37
CA SER A 427 15.91 19.63 -5.14
C SER A 427 17.15 19.16 -4.36
N LEU A 428 17.08 18.02 -3.69
CA LEU A 428 18.19 17.43 -2.95
C LEU A 428 18.62 16.14 -3.64
N ALA A 429 19.93 15.95 -3.82
CA ALA A 429 20.48 14.81 -4.53
C ALA A 429 21.83 14.36 -3.94
N GLY A 430 22.13 13.06 -4.01
CA GLY A 430 23.36 12.52 -3.45
C GLY A 430 23.55 11.01 -3.59
N ASP A 431 24.74 10.54 -3.24
CA ASP A 431 25.06 9.13 -3.04
C ASP A 431 24.84 8.69 -1.58
N ARG A 432 24.58 9.64 -0.68
CA ARG A 432 24.12 9.47 0.69
C ARG A 432 22.74 10.10 0.84
N MET A 433 21.89 9.48 1.65
CA MET A 433 20.54 9.96 1.91
C MET A 433 20.09 9.59 3.32
N LEU A 434 19.45 10.54 4.01
CA LEU A 434 18.63 10.30 5.19
C LEU A 434 17.30 11.04 5.05
N LEU A 435 16.22 10.38 5.44
CA LEU A 435 14.86 10.94 5.46
C LEU A 435 14.09 10.34 6.64
N ALA A 436 13.37 11.20 7.36
CA ALA A 436 12.40 10.83 8.36
C ALA A 436 11.12 11.66 8.18
N ASN A 437 9.98 10.98 8.16
CA ASN A 437 8.65 11.58 8.10
C ASN A 437 7.86 11.16 9.33
N PHE A 438 7.22 12.12 9.97
CA PHE A 438 6.34 11.90 11.11
C PHE A 438 4.96 12.46 10.78
N GLU A 439 3.92 11.66 10.94
CA GLU A 439 2.53 12.07 10.76
C GLU A 439 1.69 11.70 11.97
N TYR A 440 1.21 12.72 12.67
CA TYR A 440 0.25 12.57 13.75
C TYR A 440 -1.15 12.81 13.19
N ASN A 441 -1.89 11.71 13.06
CA ASN A 441 -3.24 11.66 12.55
C ASN A 441 -4.21 11.79 13.71
N LEU A 442 -5.10 12.74 13.57
CA LEU A 442 -6.20 13.04 14.46
C LEU A 442 -7.49 12.80 13.69
N ASN A 443 -8.41 12.00 14.25
CA ASN A 443 -9.81 11.93 13.82
C ASN A 443 -10.67 12.66 14.86
N PRO A 444 -10.66 14.00 14.85
CA PRO A 444 -11.49 14.75 15.74
C PRO A 444 -12.91 14.82 15.19
N ARG A 445 -13.86 14.11 15.79
CA ARG A 445 -15.23 14.66 15.89
C ARG A 445 -15.23 15.86 16.86
N ILE A 446 -14.29 16.81 16.69
CA ILE A 446 -14.15 17.99 17.56
C ILE A 446 -15.22 19.02 17.19
N PHE A 447 -15.59 19.10 15.92
CA PHE A 447 -16.71 19.90 15.47
C PHE A 447 -17.89 18.95 15.30
N SER A 448 -18.83 18.94 16.24
CA SER A 448 -20.17 18.39 15.97
C SER A 448 -20.91 19.50 15.23
N THR A 449 -20.85 19.48 13.91
CA THR A 449 -21.43 20.54 13.08
C THR A 449 -22.44 19.96 12.12
N ASP A 450 -23.61 20.60 12.00
CA ASP A 450 -24.66 20.20 11.04
C ASP A 450 -24.27 20.51 9.57
N LEU A 451 -23.09 21.10 9.34
CA LEU A 451 -22.51 21.19 8.00
C LEU A 451 -22.02 19.81 7.54
N LEU A 452 -22.67 19.29 6.51
CA LEU A 452 -22.34 18.03 5.85
C LEU A 452 -20.82 17.88 5.59
N PHE A 453 -20.31 16.65 5.75
CA PHE A 453 -18.94 16.15 5.47
C PHE A 453 -17.81 16.58 6.41
N LEU A 454 -17.98 17.63 7.23
CA LEU A 454 -16.91 18.08 8.13
C LEU A 454 -16.63 17.08 9.27
N ASP A 455 -17.63 16.27 9.64
CA ASP A 455 -17.53 15.21 10.64
C ASP A 455 -16.72 13.98 10.16
N GLU A 456 -16.45 13.89 8.86
CA GLU A 456 -15.71 12.79 8.19
C GLU A 456 -14.25 13.18 7.86
N LEU A 457 -13.84 14.40 8.23
CA LEU A 457 -12.49 14.91 7.97
C LEU A 457 -11.52 14.50 9.08
N ASN A 458 -10.44 13.86 8.65
CA ASN A 458 -9.24 13.60 9.43
C ASN A 458 -8.19 14.67 9.20
N TYR A 459 -7.50 15.02 10.28
CA TYR A 459 -6.45 16.04 10.27
C TYR A 459 -5.10 15.37 10.53
N ILE A 460 -4.09 15.74 9.76
CA ILE A 460 -2.74 15.21 9.89
C ILE A 460 -1.79 16.36 10.15
N LEU A 461 -1.16 16.38 11.31
CA LEU A 461 0.01 17.20 11.57
C LEU A 461 1.24 16.41 11.15
N PHE A 462 2.14 17.02 10.38
CA PHE A 462 3.34 16.32 9.94
C PHE A 462 4.60 17.15 10.10
N TYR A 463 5.70 16.44 10.31
CA TYR A 463 7.06 16.98 10.35
C TYR A 463 7.95 16.11 9.48
N ASP A 464 8.60 16.72 8.50
CA ASP A 464 9.49 16.05 7.57
C ASP A 464 10.91 16.57 7.81
N ILE A 465 11.90 15.66 7.83
CA ILE A 465 13.32 16.02 7.97
C ILE A 465 14.19 15.07 7.15
N GLY A 466 15.17 15.61 6.42
CA GLY A 466 16.05 14.79 5.59
C GLY A 466 17.10 15.60 4.85
N ASN A 467 18.06 14.91 4.25
CA ASN A 467 19.01 15.48 3.31
C ASN A 467 19.64 14.41 2.42
N ALA A 468 20.07 14.80 1.23
CA ALA A 468 20.86 13.98 0.30
C ALA A 468 22.06 14.80 -0.12
N TRP A 469 23.22 14.16 -0.10
CA TRP A 469 24.49 14.82 -0.39
C TRP A 469 25.46 13.82 -1.02
N PHE A 470 26.48 14.35 -1.67
CA PHE A 470 27.56 13.55 -2.20
C PHE A 470 28.66 13.41 -1.14
N SER A 471 29.05 12.17 -0.86
CA SER A 471 30.31 11.85 -0.20
C SER A 471 31.47 12.39 -1.07
N ASN A 472 32.66 12.59 -0.48
CA ASN A 472 33.76 13.29 -1.17
C ASN A 472 34.04 12.66 -2.55
N PRO A 473 33.75 13.36 -3.67
CA PRO A 473 33.77 12.75 -5.00
C PRO A 473 35.18 12.37 -5.48
N LEU A 474 36.22 12.78 -4.74
CA LEU A 474 37.62 12.49 -5.04
C LEU A 474 38.15 11.21 -4.37
N GLN A 475 37.33 10.52 -3.58
CA GLN A 475 37.74 9.32 -2.83
C GLN A 475 36.79 8.14 -3.08
N ASP A 476 37.34 6.92 -3.05
CA ASP A 476 36.57 5.67 -3.07
C ASP A 476 35.96 5.42 -1.70
N ASN A 477 34.89 6.17 -1.40
CA ASN A 477 34.30 6.19 -0.06
C ASN A 477 33.61 4.85 0.25
N LYS A 478 33.84 4.34 1.47
CA LYS A 478 33.10 3.18 2.00
C LYS A 478 31.66 3.54 2.34
N TRP A 479 30.81 2.53 2.47
CA TRP A 479 29.37 2.70 2.71
C TRP A 479 29.04 3.51 3.98
N TYR A 480 29.91 3.53 4.98
CA TYR A 480 29.74 4.27 6.23
C TYR A 480 30.39 5.66 6.21
N GLU A 481 31.25 5.95 5.25
CA GLU A 481 31.93 7.25 5.14
C GLU A 481 31.00 8.31 4.54
N GLY A 482 31.23 9.56 4.91
CA GLY A 482 30.42 10.70 4.46
C GLY A 482 29.20 10.99 5.35
N PHE A 483 28.99 10.22 6.42
CA PHE A 483 27.98 10.50 7.44
C PHE A 483 28.52 11.29 8.65
N ASP A 484 29.85 11.44 8.77
CA ASP A 484 30.52 12.02 9.96
C ASP A 484 30.13 13.49 10.23
N ASN A 485 29.77 14.22 9.18
CA ASN A 485 29.39 15.63 9.26
C ASN A 485 27.88 15.85 9.40
N VAL A 486 27.08 14.78 9.45
CA VAL A 486 25.63 14.90 9.56
C VAL A 486 25.26 15.33 10.97
N LYS A 487 24.80 16.57 11.08
CA LYS A 487 24.25 17.16 12.31
C LYS A 487 22.81 17.57 12.08
N PHE A 488 22.02 17.68 13.15
CA PHE A 488 20.61 18.08 13.03
C PHE A 488 20.42 19.41 12.28
N ASN A 489 21.35 20.36 12.43
CA ASN A 489 21.33 21.65 11.72
C ASN A 489 21.74 21.58 10.23
N THR A 490 22.32 20.47 9.77
CA THR A 490 22.64 20.23 8.35
C THR A 490 21.48 19.56 7.61
N LEU A 491 20.51 19.01 8.34
CA LEU A 491 19.31 18.43 7.78
C LEU A 491 18.31 19.52 7.42
N LYS A 492 17.56 19.27 6.34
CA LYS A 492 16.48 20.13 5.88
C LYS A 492 15.18 19.65 6.49
N SER A 493 14.34 20.56 6.97
CA SER A 493 13.06 20.20 7.58
C SER A 493 11.92 21.14 7.19
N ASP A 494 10.72 20.58 7.22
CA ASP A 494 9.47 21.30 7.06
C ASP A 494 8.40 20.76 8.02
N ILE A 495 7.41 21.59 8.29
CA ILE A 495 6.25 21.26 9.11
C ILE A 495 4.99 21.65 8.36
N GLY A 496 3.91 20.90 8.57
CA GLY A 496 2.67 21.22 7.93
C GLY A 496 1.46 20.51 8.52
N MET A 497 0.34 20.77 7.87
CA MET A 497 -0.94 20.16 8.18
C MET A 497 -1.62 19.66 6.92
N ALA A 498 -2.48 18.67 7.06
CA ALA A 498 -3.28 18.16 5.99
C ALA A 498 -4.66 17.75 6.45
N ILE A 499 -5.58 17.76 5.50
CA ILE A 499 -6.96 17.32 5.66
C ILE A 499 -7.15 16.14 4.72
N THR A 500 -7.78 15.08 5.21
CA THR A 500 -8.11 13.87 4.45
C THR A 500 -9.47 13.33 4.87
N PHE A 501 -10.13 12.57 4.00
CA PHE A 501 -11.31 11.81 4.37
C PHE A 501 -10.95 10.55 5.17
N ASP A 502 -11.96 9.83 5.67
CA ASP A 502 -11.80 8.71 6.60
C ASP A 502 -10.88 7.57 6.12
N ASP A 503 -10.77 7.40 4.80
CA ASP A 503 -9.90 6.41 4.18
C ASP A 503 -8.40 6.81 4.13
N GLY A 504 -8.07 8.08 4.37
CA GLY A 504 -6.69 8.56 4.27
C GLY A 504 -6.11 8.63 2.85
N LYS A 505 -6.90 8.35 1.80
CA LYS A 505 -6.43 8.27 0.41
C LYS A 505 -6.31 9.66 -0.21
N TYR A 506 -7.36 10.46 -0.08
CA TYR A 506 -7.44 11.80 -0.66
C TYR A 506 -7.02 12.85 0.34
N ARG A 507 -5.88 13.50 0.09
CA ARG A 507 -5.27 14.42 1.04
C ARG A 507 -4.87 15.74 0.40
N ILE A 508 -5.28 16.84 1.03
CA ILE A 508 -4.77 18.18 0.74
C ILE A 508 -3.84 18.57 1.88
N SER A 509 -2.59 18.90 1.56
CA SER A 509 -1.59 19.31 2.55
C SER A 509 -0.98 20.66 2.24
N MET A 510 -0.57 21.33 3.31
CA MET A 510 0.12 22.59 3.31
C MET A 510 1.37 22.47 4.17
N ALA A 511 2.54 22.80 3.63
CA ALA A 511 3.83 22.66 4.28
C ALA A 511 4.60 23.99 4.29
N LYS A 512 5.36 24.21 5.37
CA LYS A 512 6.26 25.35 5.54
C LYS A 512 7.66 24.86 5.89
N ARG A 513 8.64 25.31 5.12
CA ARG A 513 10.05 25.06 5.42
C ARG A 513 10.49 25.75 6.70
N LEU A 514 11.38 25.10 7.45
CA LEU A 514 11.93 25.62 8.71
C LEU A 514 13.37 26.12 8.59
N ASP A 515 14.04 25.83 7.47
CA ASP A 515 15.46 26.16 7.26
C ASP A 515 15.70 27.61 6.81
N SER A 516 14.63 28.34 6.44
CA SER A 516 14.72 29.75 6.07
C SER A 516 13.41 30.47 6.40
N GLY A 517 13.51 31.64 7.04
CA GLY A 517 12.36 32.39 7.58
C GLY A 517 11.42 33.04 6.55
N LEU A 518 11.63 32.84 5.24
CA LEU A 518 10.99 33.63 4.17
C LEU A 518 10.36 32.81 3.02
N HIS A 519 10.05 31.52 3.22
CA HIS A 519 9.50 30.71 2.12
C HIS A 519 7.96 30.71 2.06
N PRO A 520 7.37 30.74 0.85
CA PRO A 520 5.94 30.58 0.65
C PRO A 520 5.50 29.18 1.08
N LEU A 521 4.22 29.06 1.43
CA LEU A 521 3.60 27.80 1.79
C LEU A 521 3.48 26.92 0.54
N SER A 522 3.94 25.68 0.65
CA SER A 522 3.81 24.67 -0.40
C SER A 522 2.49 23.93 -0.20
N PHE A 523 1.72 23.77 -1.28
CA PHE A 523 0.46 23.02 -1.26
C PHE A 523 0.59 21.78 -2.14
N SER A 524 0.03 20.67 -1.71
CA SER A 524 -0.02 19.45 -2.52
C SER A 524 -1.34 18.71 -2.34
N LEU A 525 -1.82 18.12 -3.42
CA LEU A 525 -2.94 17.19 -3.45
C LEU A 525 -2.40 15.78 -3.68
N ARG A 526 -2.90 14.82 -2.92
CA ARG A 526 -2.59 13.38 -3.03
C ARG A 526 -3.87 12.60 -3.09
N ILE A 527 -3.84 11.48 -3.82
CA ILE A 527 -4.97 10.56 -3.96
C ILE A 527 -4.61 9.13 -3.52
N VAL A 528 -3.37 8.95 -3.04
CA VAL A 528 -2.89 7.73 -2.39
C VAL A 528 -2.19 8.13 -1.09
N LYS A 529 -2.31 7.27 -0.07
CA LYS A 529 -1.55 7.41 1.18
C LYS A 529 -0.04 7.40 0.89
N PRO A 530 0.75 8.42 1.29
CA PRO A 530 2.14 8.58 0.86
C PRO A 530 3.10 7.49 1.32
N PHE A 531 2.83 6.85 2.46
CA PHE A 531 3.60 5.72 2.96
C PHE A 531 2.82 4.83 3.91
#